data_AF-A0A0F7CL51-F1
#
_entry.id   AF-A0A0F7CL51-F1
#
_cell.length_a   1.000
_cell.length_b   1.000
_cell.length_c   1.000
_cell.angle_alpha   90.00
_cell.angle_beta   90.00
_cell.angle_gamma   90.00
#
_symmetry.space_group_name_H-M   'P 1'
#
loop_
_entity.id
_entity.type
_entity.pdbx_description
1 polymer ?
#
loop_
_entity_poly.entity_id
_entity_poly.type
_entity_poly.pdbx_seq_one_letter_code
_entity_poly.pdbx_strand_id
1 'polypeptide(L)'
;MSQRTSPGSWRLLRKIIAKSDVVVEVLDARDPWGTRSPQLEKLADTLGKPLVIVVNKADLVPKNIAEKWKKILSKERPTVFISASKRLGTRRLWKVLREASGKRPLVVAVTGIPNVGKSTIINYLKGAHAVGTSPIPGYTRNATRLRVARWLSVIDTPGIIPPKLGELALISALRPESLDDPIPVAFRLLELIGKKNPKLLESLYGVEWQQDAQNFLEKLALRRGLLGKGGVPLIEEAARIIIRDWQTGRNTFFLEPEDYGLA
;
A
#
# COMPACT_ATOMS: atom_id res chain seq x y z
N MET A 1 -5.77 -1.32 18.97
CA MET A 1 -6.60 -1.65 17.78
C MET A 1 -6.02 -2.84 17.03
N SER A 2 -6.57 -4.06 17.19
CA SER A 2 -6.17 -5.22 16.36
C SER A 2 -6.92 -5.18 15.03
N GLN A 3 -6.42 -4.42 14.06
CA GLN A 3 -6.91 -4.47 12.67
C GLN A 3 -6.47 -5.76 11.93
N ARG A 4 -6.24 -6.86 12.65
CA ARG A 4 -5.82 -8.12 12.04
C ARG A 4 -6.94 -8.70 11.19
N THR A 5 -6.57 -9.31 10.08
CA THR A 5 -7.51 -10.00 9.21
C THR A 5 -8.20 -11.15 9.95
N SER A 6 -9.53 -11.18 9.92
CA SER A 6 -10.30 -12.26 10.53
C SER A 6 -10.04 -13.62 9.84
N PRO A 7 -10.17 -14.75 10.56
CA PRO A 7 -10.07 -16.08 9.94
C PRO A 7 -11.05 -16.28 8.77
N GLY A 8 -12.23 -15.66 8.83
CA GLY A 8 -13.21 -15.64 7.74
C GLY A 8 -12.66 -15.03 6.44
N SER A 9 -11.92 -13.93 6.55
CA SER A 9 -11.34 -13.24 5.41
C SER A 9 -10.21 -14.05 4.76
N TRP A 10 -9.39 -14.75 5.55
CA TRP A 10 -8.39 -15.70 5.02
C TRP A 10 -9.02 -16.90 4.30
N ARG A 11 -10.14 -17.43 4.81
CA ARG A 11 -10.90 -18.49 4.13
C ARG A 11 -11.46 -18.01 2.79
N LEU A 12 -11.98 -16.78 2.74
CA LEU A 12 -12.43 -16.17 1.49
C LEU A 12 -11.27 -16.00 0.51
N LEU A 13 -10.13 -15.48 0.97
CA LEU A 13 -8.93 -15.31 0.15
C LEU A 13 -8.46 -16.63 -0.46
N ARG A 14 -8.41 -17.71 0.33
CA ARG A 14 -8.09 -19.06 -0.17
C ARG A 14 -9.02 -19.49 -1.31
N LYS A 15 -10.33 -19.28 -1.17
CA LYS A 15 -11.32 -19.59 -2.22
C LYS A 15 -11.08 -18.75 -3.48
N ILE A 16 -10.69 -17.48 -3.35
CA ILE A 16 -10.38 -16.60 -4.48
C ILE A 16 -9.12 -17.08 -5.20
N ILE A 17 -8.03 -17.31 -4.46
CA ILE A 17 -6.75 -17.74 -5.03
C ILE A 17 -6.91 -19.08 -5.76
N ALA A 18 -7.66 -20.02 -5.18
CA ALA A 18 -7.97 -21.30 -5.83
C ALA A 18 -8.65 -21.13 -7.20
N LYS A 19 -9.53 -20.14 -7.35
CA LYS A 19 -10.24 -19.79 -8.58
C LYS A 19 -9.46 -18.91 -9.56
N SER A 20 -8.30 -18.38 -9.15
CA SER A 20 -7.41 -17.60 -10.01
C SER A 20 -6.36 -18.49 -10.69
N ASP A 21 -5.82 -18.01 -11.80
CA ASP A 21 -4.67 -18.62 -12.48
C ASP A 21 -3.35 -18.02 -12.00
N VAL A 22 -3.35 -16.74 -11.60
CA VAL A 22 -2.17 -16.00 -11.11
C VAL A 22 -2.57 -15.15 -9.91
N VAL A 23 -1.70 -15.07 -8.91
CA VAL A 23 -1.82 -14.12 -7.79
C VAL A 23 -0.94 -12.91 -8.06
N VAL A 24 -1.50 -11.71 -7.90
CA VAL A 24 -0.76 -10.45 -7.93
C VAL A 24 -0.74 -9.88 -6.52
N GLU A 25 0.42 -9.87 -5.89
CA GLU A 25 0.62 -9.21 -4.60
C GLU A 25 1.06 -7.77 -4.82
N VAL A 26 0.23 -6.83 -4.37
CA VAL A 26 0.50 -5.39 -4.48
C VAL A 26 1.17 -4.90 -3.21
N LEU A 27 2.34 -4.28 -3.38
CA LEU A 27 3.16 -3.68 -2.33
C LEU A 27 3.23 -2.15 -2.48
N ASP A 28 3.56 -1.43 -1.42
CA ASP A 28 3.83 0.01 -1.45
C ASP A 28 5.34 0.25 -1.65
N ALA A 29 5.73 1.08 -2.63
CA ALA A 29 7.14 1.34 -2.95
C ALA A 29 7.94 1.96 -1.79
N ARG A 30 7.27 2.62 -0.84
CA ARG A 30 7.91 3.27 0.31
C ARG A 30 8.33 2.28 1.40
N ASP A 31 7.69 1.12 1.46
CA ASP A 31 8.06 0.02 2.35
C ASP A 31 7.65 -1.33 1.71
N PRO A 32 8.34 -1.77 0.64
CA PRO A 32 7.96 -2.98 -0.04
C PRO A 32 8.07 -4.19 0.88
N TRP A 33 9.13 -4.28 1.68
CA TRP A 33 9.37 -5.41 2.56
C TRP A 33 8.34 -5.50 3.69
N GLY A 34 8.05 -4.38 4.36
CA GLY A 34 7.06 -4.34 5.43
C GLY A 34 5.62 -4.53 4.96
N THR A 35 5.33 -4.26 3.68
CA THR A 35 3.99 -4.48 3.08
C THR A 35 3.78 -5.88 2.50
N ARG A 36 4.83 -6.74 2.46
CA ARG A 36 4.72 -8.13 2.04
C ARG A 36 3.90 -8.96 3.02
N SER A 37 3.29 -10.02 2.49
CA SER A 37 2.59 -11.02 3.28
C SER A 37 3.16 -12.42 3.01
N PRO A 38 4.17 -12.87 3.77
CA PRO A 38 4.71 -14.24 3.64
C PRO A 38 3.64 -15.33 3.76
N GLN A 39 2.57 -15.06 4.53
CA GLN A 39 1.43 -15.97 4.66
C GLN A 39 0.61 -16.08 3.37
N LEU A 40 0.39 -14.97 2.65
CA LEU A 40 -0.25 -14.95 1.34
C LEU A 40 0.61 -15.68 0.31
N GLU A 41 1.92 -15.43 0.30
CA GLU A 41 2.86 -16.07 -0.62
C GLU A 41 2.86 -17.59 -0.42
N LYS A 42 2.99 -18.05 0.83
CA LYS A 42 2.89 -19.49 1.17
C LYS A 42 1.56 -20.10 0.76
N LEU A 43 0.45 -19.35 0.89
CA LEU A 43 -0.86 -19.81 0.46
C LEU A 43 -0.94 -19.97 -1.06
N ALA A 44 -0.35 -19.05 -1.83
CA ALA A 44 -0.27 -19.15 -3.28
C ALA A 44 0.55 -20.38 -3.71
N ASP A 45 1.72 -20.59 -3.09
CA ASP A 45 2.58 -21.76 -3.35
C ASP A 45 1.87 -23.08 -3.03
N THR A 46 1.21 -23.15 -1.87
CA THR A 46 0.43 -24.34 -1.45
C THR A 46 -0.68 -24.68 -2.45
N LEU A 47 -1.24 -23.68 -3.14
CA LEU A 47 -2.29 -23.86 -4.15
C LEU A 47 -1.71 -23.98 -5.57
N GLY A 48 -0.38 -24.04 -5.73
CA GLY A 48 0.30 -24.14 -7.00
C GLY A 48 0.04 -22.94 -7.93
N LYS A 49 -0.20 -21.76 -7.36
CA LYS A 49 -0.52 -20.55 -8.15
C LYS A 49 0.75 -19.71 -8.34
N PRO A 50 1.14 -19.37 -9.58
CA PRO A 50 2.20 -18.41 -9.81
C PRO A 50 1.85 -17.06 -9.17
N LEU A 51 2.86 -16.44 -8.55
CA LEU A 51 2.74 -15.15 -7.87
C LEU A 51 3.64 -14.11 -8.52
N VAL A 52 3.07 -12.95 -8.82
CA VAL A 52 3.76 -11.76 -9.35
C VAL A 52 3.69 -10.65 -8.31
N ILE A 53 4.83 -10.04 -8.01
CA ILE A 53 4.90 -8.87 -7.13
C ILE A 53 4.75 -7.60 -7.96
N VAL A 54 3.81 -6.74 -7.54
CA VAL A 54 3.58 -5.43 -8.14
C VAL A 54 3.83 -4.37 -7.07
N VAL A 55 4.98 -3.69 -7.16
CA VAL A 55 5.33 -2.58 -6.28
C VAL A 55 4.74 -1.31 -6.85
N ASN A 56 3.71 -0.78 -6.20
CA ASN A 56 2.96 0.40 -6.64
C ASN A 56 3.43 1.67 -5.90
N LYS A 57 3.01 2.84 -6.39
CA LYS A 57 3.44 4.17 -5.90
C LYS A 57 4.94 4.41 -6.08
N ALA A 58 5.53 3.83 -7.13
CA ALA A 58 6.95 3.98 -7.43
C ALA A 58 7.38 5.44 -7.70
N ASP A 59 6.43 6.35 -7.92
CA ASP A 59 6.66 7.80 -8.02
C ASP A 59 6.99 8.48 -6.68
N LEU A 60 6.71 7.82 -5.55
CA LEU A 60 6.98 8.35 -4.21
C LEU A 60 8.39 8.01 -3.69
N VAL A 61 9.18 7.28 -4.46
CA VAL A 61 10.54 6.89 -4.09
C VAL A 61 11.54 7.24 -5.19
N PRO A 62 12.78 7.62 -4.85
CA PRO A 62 13.83 7.84 -5.83
C PRO A 62 14.11 6.59 -6.67
N LYS A 63 14.50 6.79 -7.94
CA LYS A 63 14.73 5.70 -8.89
C LYS A 63 15.79 4.70 -8.42
N ASN A 64 16.89 5.17 -7.85
CA ASN A 64 17.95 4.33 -7.30
C ASN A 64 17.44 3.41 -6.18
N ILE A 65 16.53 3.89 -5.33
CA ILE A 65 15.93 3.10 -4.24
C ILE A 65 14.97 2.04 -4.80
N ALA A 66 14.15 2.40 -5.79
CA ALA A 66 13.30 1.44 -6.48
C ALA A 66 14.13 0.32 -7.16
N GLU A 67 15.28 0.66 -7.73
CA GLU A 67 16.21 -0.30 -8.34
C GLU A 67 16.83 -1.26 -7.30
N LYS A 68 17.26 -0.75 -6.14
CA LYS A 68 17.73 -1.58 -5.02
C LYS A 68 16.66 -2.59 -4.60
N TRP A 69 15.43 -2.13 -4.32
CA TRP A 69 14.32 -3.01 -3.94
C TRP A 69 13.99 -4.03 -5.02
N LYS A 70 13.99 -3.62 -6.29
CA LYS A 70 13.75 -4.52 -7.41
C LYS A 70 14.79 -5.62 -7.50
N LYS A 71 16.08 -5.31 -7.29
CA LYS A 71 17.17 -6.32 -7.30
C LYS A 71 16.94 -7.41 -6.25
N ILE A 72 16.38 -7.07 -5.09
CA ILE A 72 16.10 -8.02 -4.02
C ILE A 72 14.84 -8.83 -4.34
N LEU A 73 13.71 -8.16 -4.56
CA LEU A 73 12.41 -8.82 -4.76
C LEU A 73 12.39 -9.70 -6.02
N SER A 74 13.13 -9.30 -7.07
CA SER A 74 13.20 -10.06 -8.32
C SER A 74 14.00 -11.37 -8.20
N LYS A 75 14.76 -11.59 -7.11
CA LYS A 75 15.41 -12.88 -6.84
C LYS A 75 14.40 -13.95 -6.46
N GLU A 76 13.30 -13.55 -5.82
CA GLU A 76 12.30 -14.47 -5.29
C GLU A 76 11.11 -14.63 -6.25
N ARG A 77 10.60 -13.54 -6.80
CA ARG A 77 9.38 -13.53 -7.63
C ARG A 77 9.49 -12.54 -8.79
N PRO A 78 8.83 -12.79 -9.94
CA PRO A 78 8.67 -11.79 -10.98
C PRO A 78 8.12 -10.49 -10.40
N THR A 79 8.89 -9.41 -10.50
CA THR A 79 8.58 -8.14 -9.84
C THR A 79 8.51 -6.99 -10.85
N VAL A 80 7.47 -6.16 -10.74
CA VAL A 80 7.31 -4.94 -11.53
C VAL A 80 7.01 -3.74 -10.63
N PHE A 81 7.68 -2.62 -10.93
CA PHE A 81 7.44 -1.33 -10.27
C PHE A 81 6.55 -0.49 -11.18
N ILE A 82 5.50 0.09 -10.60
CA ILE A 82 4.55 0.94 -11.31
C ILE A 82 4.15 2.15 -10.47
N SER A 83 3.66 3.18 -11.14
CA SER A 83 2.79 4.19 -10.52
C SER A 83 1.45 4.12 -11.21
N ALA A 84 0.46 3.47 -10.58
CA ALA A 84 -0.86 3.32 -11.17
C ALA A 84 -1.58 4.68 -11.31
N SER A 85 -1.40 5.59 -10.34
CA SER A 85 -1.97 6.95 -10.35
C SER A 85 -1.39 7.80 -11.48
N LYS A 86 -0.08 7.71 -11.73
CA LYS A 86 0.61 8.42 -12.82
C LYS A 86 0.66 7.64 -14.14
N ARG A 87 0.07 6.44 -14.18
CA ARG A 87 0.07 5.49 -15.32
C ARG A 87 1.47 5.06 -15.81
N LEU A 88 2.49 5.11 -14.95
CA LEU A 88 3.88 4.75 -15.27
C LEU A 88 4.16 3.25 -15.02
N GLY A 89 5.03 2.65 -15.86
CA GLY A 89 5.44 1.24 -15.74
C GLY A 89 4.36 0.22 -16.11
N THR A 90 3.19 0.69 -16.53
CA THR A 90 1.99 -0.11 -16.68
C THR A 90 2.02 -1.08 -17.86
N ARG A 91 2.65 -0.72 -19.00
CA ARG A 91 2.88 -1.66 -20.12
C ARG A 91 3.66 -2.91 -19.69
N ARG A 92 4.60 -2.76 -18.75
CA ARG A 92 5.37 -3.87 -18.19
C ARG A 92 4.49 -4.80 -17.35
N LEU A 93 3.54 -4.26 -16.59
CA LEU A 93 2.54 -5.08 -15.88
C LEU A 93 1.74 -5.96 -16.87
N TRP A 94 1.24 -5.38 -17.98
CA TRP A 94 0.53 -6.15 -19.01
C TRP A 94 1.38 -7.27 -19.61
N LYS A 95 2.67 -7.03 -19.84
CA LYS A 95 3.62 -8.04 -20.35
C LYS A 95 3.80 -9.17 -19.34
N VAL A 96 4.14 -8.83 -18.09
CA VAL A 96 4.36 -9.81 -17.02
C VAL A 96 3.11 -10.67 -16.78
N LEU A 97 1.91 -10.07 -16.77
CA LEU A 97 0.67 -10.85 -16.61
C LEU A 97 0.42 -11.81 -17.78
N ARG A 98 0.76 -11.43 -19.01
CA ARG A 98 0.64 -12.34 -20.17
C ARG A 98 1.60 -13.52 -20.07
N GLU A 99 2.80 -13.29 -19.57
CA GLU A 99 3.86 -14.29 -19.45
C GLU A 99 3.68 -15.18 -18.20
N ALA A 100 2.96 -14.69 -17.18
CA ALA A 100 2.75 -15.41 -15.91
C ALA A 100 1.93 -16.71 -16.05
N SER A 101 1.14 -16.87 -17.12
CA SER A 101 0.42 -18.10 -17.42
C SER A 101 0.02 -18.17 -18.89
N GLY A 102 0.06 -19.37 -19.49
CA GLY A 102 -0.40 -19.63 -20.85
C GLY A 102 -1.93 -19.63 -21.02
N LYS A 103 -2.70 -19.62 -19.92
CA LYS A 103 -4.16 -19.73 -19.96
C LYS A 103 -4.84 -18.46 -20.49
N ARG A 104 -5.91 -18.63 -21.27
CA ARG A 104 -6.74 -17.53 -21.79
C ARG A 104 -8.22 -17.95 -21.76
N PRO A 105 -9.15 -17.13 -21.23
CA PRO A 105 -8.91 -15.86 -20.53
C PRO A 105 -8.20 -16.07 -19.19
N LEU A 106 -7.17 -15.27 -18.93
CA LEU A 106 -6.39 -15.30 -17.69
C LEU A 106 -7.22 -14.74 -16.53
N VAL A 107 -7.21 -15.42 -15.39
CA VAL A 107 -7.84 -14.91 -14.14
C VAL A 107 -6.78 -14.54 -13.13
N VAL A 108 -6.73 -13.27 -12.74
CA VAL A 108 -5.76 -12.76 -11.76
C VAL A 108 -6.47 -12.39 -10.47
N ALA A 109 -6.00 -12.87 -9.31
CA ALA A 109 -6.40 -12.34 -8.01
C ALA A 109 -5.47 -11.21 -7.61
N VAL A 110 -6.00 -10.00 -7.39
CA VAL A 110 -5.20 -8.85 -6.93
C VAL A 110 -5.30 -8.75 -5.41
N THR A 111 -4.18 -8.96 -4.72
CA THR A 111 -4.06 -9.10 -3.27
C THR A 111 -3.08 -8.07 -2.69
N GLY A 112 -3.04 -7.95 -1.36
CA GLY A 112 -2.19 -6.99 -0.63
C GLY A 112 -2.96 -6.23 0.45
N ILE A 113 -2.23 -5.51 1.30
CA ILE A 113 -2.80 -4.79 2.44
C ILE A 113 -3.70 -3.61 1.99
N PRO A 114 -4.55 -3.03 2.86
CA PRO A 114 -5.32 -1.82 2.50
C PRO A 114 -4.42 -0.66 2.03
N ASN A 115 -4.96 0.20 1.16
CA ASN A 115 -4.33 1.44 0.67
C ASN A 115 -3.00 1.34 -0.12
N VAL A 116 -2.49 0.14 -0.43
CA VAL A 116 -1.34 -0.03 -1.38
C VAL A 116 -1.69 0.32 -2.83
N GLY A 117 -2.98 0.51 -3.14
CA GLY A 117 -3.45 0.91 -4.46
C GLY A 117 -3.95 -0.22 -5.35
N LYS A 118 -4.43 -1.34 -4.77
CA LYS A 118 -5.11 -2.44 -5.49
C LYS A 118 -6.20 -1.92 -6.42
N SER A 119 -7.16 -1.16 -5.89
CA SER A 119 -8.28 -0.61 -6.68
C SER A 119 -7.80 0.35 -7.78
N THR A 120 -6.75 1.13 -7.52
CA THR A 120 -6.14 2.01 -8.53
C THR A 120 -5.54 1.20 -9.69
N ILE A 121 -4.86 0.09 -9.40
CA ILE A 121 -4.33 -0.85 -10.41
C ILE A 121 -5.49 -1.47 -11.20
N ILE A 122 -6.54 -1.95 -10.53
CA ILE A 122 -7.70 -2.56 -11.19
C ILE A 122 -8.37 -1.54 -12.12
N ASN A 123 -8.59 -0.31 -11.66
CA ASN A 123 -9.18 0.75 -12.46
C ASN A 123 -8.30 1.13 -13.65
N TYR A 124 -6.98 1.17 -13.45
CA TYR A 124 -6.04 1.35 -14.55
C TYR A 124 -6.16 0.21 -15.58
N LEU A 125 -6.20 -1.06 -15.14
CA LEU A 125 -6.33 -2.22 -16.02
C LEU A 125 -7.65 -2.24 -16.80
N LYS A 126 -8.75 -1.70 -16.24
CA LYS A 126 -10.03 -1.51 -16.94
C LYS A 126 -9.90 -0.48 -18.08
N GLY A 127 -9.20 0.64 -17.84
CA GLY A 127 -9.27 1.86 -18.65
C GLY A 127 -8.44 1.95 -19.94
N ALA A 128 -8.21 0.85 -20.66
CA ALA A 128 -7.61 0.87 -22.01
C ALA A 128 -8.39 0.07 -23.06
N HIS A 129 -9.19 -0.93 -22.67
CA HIS A 129 -9.90 -1.83 -23.59
C HIS A 129 -11.23 -2.36 -23.01
N ALA A 130 -11.89 -1.61 -22.13
CA ALA A 130 -13.16 -2.04 -21.53
C ALA A 130 -14.24 -2.22 -22.60
N VAL A 131 -14.52 -3.47 -22.96
CA VAL A 131 -15.77 -3.86 -23.62
C VAL A 131 -16.80 -4.09 -22.53
N GLY A 132 -17.85 -3.26 -22.53
CA GLY A 132 -19.10 -3.40 -21.77
C GLY A 132 -19.01 -4.18 -20.45
N THR A 133 -18.76 -3.48 -19.35
CA THR A 133 -19.01 -4.04 -18.01
C THR A 133 -19.99 -3.13 -17.29
N SER A 134 -21.21 -3.61 -17.05
CA SER A 134 -22.18 -2.94 -16.19
C SER A 134 -21.59 -2.80 -14.78
N PRO A 135 -21.52 -1.59 -14.20
CA PRO A 135 -21.27 -1.43 -12.78
C PRO A 135 -22.58 -1.69 -12.02
N ILE A 136 -22.56 -2.61 -11.06
CA ILE A 136 -23.61 -2.65 -10.03
C ILE A 136 -23.05 -1.89 -8.82
N PRO A 137 -23.62 -0.72 -8.46
CA PRO A 137 -23.21 0.03 -7.29
C PRO A 137 -23.53 -0.73 -6.00
N GLY A 138 -22.60 -0.72 -5.04
CA GLY A 138 -22.78 -1.31 -3.71
C GLY A 138 -22.30 -2.76 -3.61
N TYR A 139 -21.69 -3.10 -2.48
CA TYR A 139 -21.15 -4.42 -2.08
C TYR A 139 -19.69 -4.75 -2.40
N THR A 140 -18.76 -4.14 -1.65
CA THR A 140 -17.48 -4.78 -1.31
C THR A 140 -17.67 -5.76 -0.14
N ARG A 141 -18.45 -6.83 -0.34
CA ARG A 141 -18.59 -7.96 0.62
C ARG A 141 -18.37 -9.33 -0.02
N ASN A 142 -18.38 -9.42 -1.36
CA ASN A 142 -18.13 -10.65 -2.11
C ASN A 142 -17.06 -10.36 -3.19
N ALA A 143 -16.12 -11.28 -3.38
CA ALA A 143 -15.06 -11.13 -4.39
C ALA A 143 -15.67 -11.09 -5.80
N THR A 144 -15.60 -9.94 -6.46
CA THR A 144 -16.17 -9.74 -7.79
C THR A 144 -15.12 -10.02 -8.86
N ARG A 145 -15.45 -10.90 -9.80
CA ARG A 145 -14.65 -11.13 -11.01
C ARG A 145 -15.02 -10.08 -12.05
N LEU A 146 -14.05 -9.29 -12.46
CA LEU A 146 -14.17 -8.18 -13.39
C LEU A 146 -13.41 -8.52 -14.67
N ARG A 147 -14.07 -8.52 -15.82
CA ARG A 147 -13.38 -8.65 -17.11
C ARG A 147 -12.76 -7.30 -17.47
N VAL A 148 -11.43 -7.24 -17.60
CA VAL A 148 -10.71 -5.99 -17.90
C VAL A 148 -10.16 -5.96 -19.34
N ALA A 149 -10.04 -7.13 -19.97
CA ALA A 149 -9.77 -7.26 -21.40
C ALA A 149 -10.38 -8.56 -21.96
N ARG A 150 -10.38 -8.73 -23.28
CA ARG A 150 -10.80 -10.00 -23.92
C ARG A 150 -10.10 -11.21 -23.31
N TRP A 151 -8.82 -11.06 -22.98
CA TRP A 151 -7.94 -12.11 -22.50
C TRP A 151 -7.68 -12.09 -20.99
N LEU A 152 -8.19 -11.09 -20.23
CA LEU A 152 -7.85 -10.87 -18.82
C LEU A 152 -9.10 -10.57 -17.98
N SER A 153 -9.25 -11.33 -16.90
CA SER A 153 -10.18 -11.09 -15.79
C SER A 153 -9.42 -10.87 -14.50
N VAL A 154 -9.89 -9.96 -13.66
CA VAL A 154 -9.33 -9.66 -12.35
C VAL A 154 -10.37 -9.93 -11.27
N ILE A 155 -9.98 -10.63 -10.22
CA ILE A 155 -10.78 -10.77 -9.01
C ILE A 155 -10.25 -9.77 -7.99
N ASP A 156 -11.08 -8.79 -7.61
CA ASP A 156 -10.74 -7.86 -6.55
C ASP A 156 -10.85 -8.56 -5.20
N THR A 157 -9.85 -8.35 -4.33
CA THR A 157 -9.82 -8.95 -2.99
C THR A 157 -9.82 -7.87 -1.93
N PRO A 158 -10.55 -8.07 -0.81
CA PRO A 158 -10.46 -7.14 0.31
C PRO A 158 -9.00 -7.06 0.79
N GLY A 159 -8.62 -5.89 1.33
CA GLY A 159 -7.28 -5.73 1.89
C GLY A 159 -7.05 -6.71 3.04
N ILE A 160 -5.94 -7.44 2.98
CA ILE A 160 -5.55 -8.42 4.00
C ILE A 160 -4.42 -7.82 4.82
N ILE A 161 -4.64 -7.63 6.11
CA ILE A 161 -3.66 -7.23 7.11
C ILE A 161 -3.10 -8.52 7.76
N PRO A 162 -1.88 -8.97 7.41
CA PRO A 162 -1.25 -10.13 8.04
C PRO A 162 -0.89 -9.89 9.51
N PRO A 163 -0.61 -10.95 10.29
CA PRO A 163 -0.32 -10.83 11.73
C PRO A 163 0.94 -10.02 12.05
N LYS A 164 1.92 -10.05 11.14
CA LYS A 164 3.16 -9.28 11.20
C LYS A 164 3.20 -8.36 9.99
N LEU A 165 3.38 -7.07 10.23
CA LEU A 165 3.53 -6.02 9.23
C LEU A 165 4.67 -5.10 9.64
N GLY A 166 5.33 -4.49 8.66
CA GLY A 166 6.24 -3.38 8.91
C GLY A 166 5.49 -2.16 9.48
N GLU A 167 6.23 -1.27 10.13
CA GLU A 167 5.64 -0.10 10.81
C GLU A 167 4.92 0.82 9.82
N LEU A 168 5.53 1.13 8.67
CA LEU A 168 4.90 1.94 7.63
C LEU A 168 3.73 1.21 6.97
N ALA A 169 3.79 -0.10 6.85
CA ALA A 169 2.70 -0.90 6.33
C ALA A 169 1.45 -0.85 7.22
N LEU A 170 1.63 -0.85 8.55
CA LEU A 170 0.55 -0.62 9.50
C LEU A 170 -0.06 0.76 9.29
N ILE A 171 0.75 1.82 9.27
CA ILE A 171 0.28 3.19 9.04
C ILE A 171 -0.47 3.32 7.72
N SER A 172 0.01 2.65 6.65
CA SER A 172 -0.67 2.61 5.36
C SER A 172 -2.06 1.97 5.45
N ALA A 173 -2.23 0.91 6.24
CA ALA A 173 -3.48 0.18 6.32
C ALA A 173 -4.60 0.95 7.05
N LEU A 174 -4.25 1.93 7.89
CA LEU A 174 -5.19 2.73 8.69
C LEU A 174 -5.93 3.78 7.85
N ARG A 175 -7.07 4.24 8.36
CA ARG A 175 -7.74 5.46 7.88
C ARG A 175 -7.66 6.49 9.02
N PRO A 176 -6.96 7.63 8.83
CA PRO A 176 -6.77 8.62 9.89
C PRO A 176 -8.08 9.06 10.55
N GLU A 177 -9.13 9.20 9.74
CA GLU A 177 -10.45 9.68 10.17
C GLU A 177 -11.23 8.64 10.98
N SER A 178 -10.85 7.36 10.91
CA SER A 178 -11.47 6.29 11.70
C SER A 178 -10.67 5.92 12.96
N LEU A 179 -9.62 6.69 13.28
CA LEU A 179 -8.84 6.47 14.50
C LEU A 179 -9.45 7.28 15.64
N ASP A 180 -9.87 6.56 16.69
CA ASP A 180 -10.29 7.16 17.96
C ASP A 180 -9.16 8.02 18.55
N ASP A 181 -7.94 7.49 18.53
CA ASP A 181 -6.72 8.21 18.92
C ASP A 181 -5.65 8.10 17.80
N PRO A 182 -5.44 9.18 17.01
CA PRO A 182 -4.42 9.23 15.97
C PRO A 182 -3.01 9.55 16.48
N ILE A 183 -2.85 10.01 17.72
CA ILE A 183 -1.60 10.57 18.24
C ILE A 183 -0.48 9.53 18.27
N PRO A 184 -0.65 8.31 18.83
CA PRO A 184 0.41 7.30 18.84
C PRO A 184 0.88 6.91 17.43
N VAL A 185 -0.03 6.89 16.47
CA VAL A 185 0.30 6.55 15.07
C VAL A 185 1.15 7.65 14.44
N ALA A 186 0.79 8.91 14.68
CA ALA A 186 1.58 10.06 14.22
C ALA A 186 2.94 10.11 14.89
N PHE A 187 3.03 9.85 16.21
CA PHE A 187 4.31 9.80 16.93
C PHE A 187 5.27 8.80 16.32
N ARG A 188 4.81 7.56 16.08
CA ARG A 188 5.63 6.53 15.45
C ARG A 188 6.13 6.95 14.08
N LEU A 189 5.28 7.57 13.26
CA LEU A 189 5.70 8.08 11.95
C LEU A 189 6.74 9.22 12.09
N LEU A 190 6.51 10.17 12.99
CA LEU A 190 7.43 11.28 13.25
C LEU A 190 8.79 10.80 13.75
N GLU A 191 8.81 9.82 14.66
CA GLU A 191 10.04 9.21 15.17
C GLU A 191 10.84 8.51 14.06
N LEU A 192 10.17 7.74 13.19
CA LEU A 192 10.81 7.09 12.05
C LEU A 192 11.43 8.12 11.09
N ILE A 193 10.68 9.19 10.78
CA ILE A 193 11.18 10.26 9.91
C ILE A 193 12.31 11.00 10.58
N GLY A 194 12.14 11.40 11.84
CA GLY A 194 13.10 12.18 12.61
C GLY A 194 14.43 11.46 12.81
N LYS A 195 14.41 10.13 12.96
CA LYS A 195 15.63 9.31 13.06
C LYS A 195 16.42 9.26 11.75
N LYS A 196 15.73 9.19 10.61
CA LYS A 196 16.36 8.96 9.29
C LYS A 196 16.62 10.26 8.52
N ASN A 197 15.71 11.22 8.56
CA ASN A 197 15.81 12.49 7.87
C ASN A 197 15.02 13.61 8.61
N PRO A 198 15.58 14.16 9.70
CA PRO A 198 14.89 15.19 10.51
C PRO A 198 14.58 16.47 9.71
N LYS A 199 15.44 16.83 8.75
CA LYS A 199 15.23 18.00 7.87
C LYS A 199 13.98 17.89 6.99
N LEU A 200 13.48 16.67 6.75
CA LEU A 200 12.23 16.47 6.00
C LEU A 200 11.02 17.03 6.76
N LEU A 201 10.99 16.93 8.08
CA LEU A 201 9.89 17.45 8.89
C LEU A 201 9.86 18.99 8.85
N GLU A 202 11.04 19.60 8.95
CA GLU A 202 11.18 21.05 8.84
C GLU A 202 10.80 21.55 7.44
N SER A 203 11.23 20.88 6.37
CA SER A 203 10.90 21.32 5.01
C SER A 203 9.41 21.18 4.67
N LEU A 204 8.74 20.14 5.19
CA LEU A 204 7.31 19.90 4.92
C LEU A 204 6.39 20.77 5.78
N TYR A 205 6.76 20.98 7.05
CA TYR A 205 5.87 21.55 8.06
C TYR A 205 6.36 22.88 8.64
N GLY A 206 7.59 23.27 8.33
CA GLY A 206 8.28 24.42 8.90
C GLY A 206 8.71 24.23 10.36
N VAL A 207 8.42 23.07 10.96
CA VAL A 207 8.67 22.79 12.38
C VAL A 207 9.95 21.95 12.49
N GLU A 208 10.91 22.42 13.27
CA GLU A 208 12.14 21.69 13.54
C GLU A 208 11.86 20.43 14.37
N TRP A 209 12.53 19.32 14.01
CA TRP A 209 12.45 18.08 14.77
C TRP A 209 13.40 18.11 15.98
N GLN A 210 12.82 18.09 17.18
CA GLN A 210 13.56 18.17 18.45
C GLN A 210 13.48 16.88 19.28
N GLN A 211 13.33 15.72 18.61
CA GLN A 211 13.17 14.40 19.25
C GLN A 211 11.98 14.30 20.21
N ASP A 212 10.99 15.18 20.02
CA ASP A 212 9.76 15.24 20.82
C ASP A 212 8.57 15.34 19.87
N ALA A 213 7.89 14.22 19.67
CA ALA A 213 6.74 14.12 18.78
C ALA A 213 5.53 14.91 19.30
N GLN A 214 5.36 15.02 20.62
CA GLN A 214 4.27 15.77 21.23
C GLN A 214 4.43 17.26 20.96
N ASN A 215 5.59 17.80 21.32
CA ASN A 215 5.93 19.20 21.07
C ASN A 215 5.89 19.52 19.56
N PHE A 216 6.30 18.57 18.71
CA PHE A 216 6.19 18.73 17.26
C PHE A 216 4.74 18.92 16.80
N LEU A 217 3.81 18.09 17.28
CA LEU A 217 2.38 18.21 16.93
C LEU A 217 1.75 19.49 17.49
N GLU A 218 2.12 19.90 18.70
CA GLU A 218 1.65 21.16 19.30
C GLU A 218 2.10 22.37 18.47
N LYS A 219 3.39 22.44 18.11
CA LYS A 219 3.94 23.50 17.23
C LYS A 219 3.30 23.48 15.85
N LEU A 220 3.03 22.29 15.30
CA LEU A 220 2.34 22.15 14.02
C LEU A 220 0.91 22.67 14.10
N ALA A 221 0.17 22.31 15.16
CA ALA A 221 -1.20 22.77 15.38
C ALA A 221 -1.25 24.30 15.47
N LEU A 222 -0.38 24.91 16.27
CA LEU A 222 -0.24 26.36 16.38
C LEU A 222 0.05 27.01 15.03
N ARG A 223 1.05 26.51 14.28
CA ARG A 223 1.44 27.07 12.97
C ARG A 223 0.32 27.00 11.94
N ARG A 224 -0.49 25.94 12.00
CA ARG A 224 -1.60 25.70 11.05
C ARG A 224 -2.91 26.34 11.51
N GLY A 225 -2.94 27.02 12.65
CA GLY A 225 -4.15 27.61 13.22
C GLY A 225 -5.18 26.57 13.66
N LEU A 226 -4.75 25.35 13.98
CA LEU A 226 -5.61 24.27 14.47
C LEU A 226 -5.86 24.49 15.96
N LEU A 227 -6.78 25.39 16.28
CA LEU A 227 -7.08 25.80 17.65
C LEU A 227 -8.54 25.46 18.00
N GLY A 228 -8.72 24.94 19.22
CA GLY A 228 -10.01 24.71 19.83
C GLY A 228 -10.48 25.92 20.65
N LYS A 229 -11.45 25.68 21.53
CA LYS A 229 -11.94 26.71 22.46
C LYS A 229 -10.80 27.20 23.36
N GLY A 230 -10.73 28.52 23.56
CA GLY A 230 -9.70 29.14 24.40
C GLY A 230 -8.29 29.14 23.80
N GLY A 231 -8.13 28.84 22.50
CA GLY A 231 -6.82 28.83 21.85
C GLY A 231 -5.99 27.56 22.10
N VAL A 232 -6.61 26.51 22.66
CA VAL A 232 -5.92 25.23 22.91
C VAL A 232 -5.58 24.54 21.59
N PRO A 233 -4.32 24.14 21.33
CA PRO A 233 -3.94 23.43 20.11
C PRO A 233 -4.66 22.09 19.94
N LEU A 234 -5.19 21.83 18.73
CA LEU A 234 -5.84 20.57 18.37
C LEU A 234 -4.80 19.55 17.88
N ILE A 235 -4.14 18.90 18.82
CA ILE A 235 -3.05 17.93 18.57
C ILE A 235 -3.54 16.73 17.74
N GLU A 236 -4.75 16.23 17.98
CA GLU A 236 -5.30 15.11 17.20
C GLU A 236 -5.47 15.45 15.72
N GLU A 237 -5.89 16.68 15.40
CA GLU A 237 -6.04 17.12 14.01
C GLU A 237 -4.68 17.25 13.32
N ALA A 238 -3.67 17.75 14.05
CA ALA A 238 -2.29 17.75 13.57
C ALA A 238 -1.79 16.31 13.32
N ALA A 239 -2.09 15.36 14.21
CA ALA A 239 -1.75 13.95 14.03
C ALA A 239 -2.41 13.36 12.76
N ARG A 240 -3.70 13.60 12.55
CA ARG A 240 -4.43 13.16 11.34
C ARG A 240 -3.81 13.76 10.07
N ILE A 241 -3.39 15.02 10.10
CA ILE A 241 -2.68 15.66 8.98
C ILE A 241 -1.36 14.94 8.67
N ILE A 242 -0.52 14.65 9.67
CA ILE A 242 0.75 13.95 9.47
C ILE A 242 0.54 12.59 8.79
N ILE A 243 -0.41 11.81 9.29
CA ILE A 243 -0.70 10.47 8.74
C ILE A 243 -1.23 10.59 7.30
N ARG A 244 -2.16 11.53 7.05
CA ARG A 244 -2.74 11.77 5.72
C ARG A 244 -1.71 12.26 4.71
N ASP A 245 -0.85 13.20 5.10
CA ASP A 245 0.20 13.76 4.25
C ASP A 245 1.18 12.67 3.82
N TRP A 246 1.51 11.72 4.71
CA TRP A 246 2.26 10.53 4.30
C TRP A 246 1.44 9.63 3.38
N GLN A 247 0.21 9.25 3.74
CA GLN A 247 -0.60 8.33 2.91
C GLN A 247 -0.86 8.85 1.47
N THR A 248 -1.00 10.17 1.32
CA THR A 248 -1.23 10.85 0.03
C THR A 248 0.05 11.14 -0.75
N GLY A 249 1.22 10.91 -0.14
CA GLY A 249 2.52 11.11 -0.78
C GLY A 249 3.03 12.55 -0.76
N ARG A 250 2.38 13.46 -0.01
CA ARG A 250 2.94 14.79 0.29
C ARG A 250 4.21 14.67 1.13
N ASN A 251 4.20 13.75 2.09
CA ASN A 251 5.40 13.30 2.77
C ASN A 251 5.94 12.06 2.05
N THR A 252 7.11 12.23 1.42
CA THR A 252 7.78 11.21 0.60
C THR A 252 8.74 10.33 1.42
N PHE A 253 8.51 10.16 2.71
CA PHE A 253 9.34 9.26 3.54
C PHE A 253 9.21 7.79 3.10
N PHE A 254 10.36 7.10 3.03
CA PHE A 254 10.48 5.70 2.61
C PHE A 254 11.61 4.97 3.36
N LEU A 255 11.52 3.63 3.36
CA LEU A 255 12.55 2.71 3.83
C LEU A 255 13.33 2.11 2.66
N GLU A 256 14.57 1.76 2.94
CA GLU A 256 15.53 1.13 2.04
C GLU A 256 15.81 -0.31 2.50
N PRO A 257 16.38 -1.15 1.63
CA PRO A 257 16.78 -2.51 2.02
C PRO A 257 17.66 -2.57 3.27
N GLU A 258 18.56 -1.60 3.42
CA GLU A 258 19.49 -1.51 4.53
C GLU A 258 18.77 -1.29 5.88
N ASP A 259 17.59 -0.65 5.88
CA ASP A 259 16.74 -0.50 7.08
C ASP A 259 16.22 -1.87 7.59
N TYR A 260 16.26 -2.90 6.73
CA TYR A 260 15.91 -4.28 7.04
C TYR A 260 17.13 -5.21 7.16
N GLY A 261 18.34 -4.67 7.10
CA GLY A 261 19.58 -5.48 7.07
C GLY A 261 19.73 -6.29 5.77
N LEU A 262 19.12 -5.86 4.67
CA LEU A 262 19.21 -6.49 3.36
C LEU A 262 20.23 -5.74 2.49
N ALA A 263 21.15 -6.48 1.86
CA ALA A 263 22.19 -5.96 0.96
C ALA A 263 22.08 -6.52 -0.49
#